data_AF-A0A8S1RUQ2-F1
#
_entry.id   AF-A0A8S1RUQ2-F1
#
_cell.length_a   1.000
_cell.length_b   1.000
_cell.length_c   1.000
_cell.angle_alpha   90.00
_cell.angle_beta   90.00
_cell.angle_gamma   90.00
#
_symmetry.space_group_name_H-M   'P 1'
#
loop_
_entity.id
_entity.type
_entity.pdbx_description
1 polymer ?
#
loop_
_entity_poly.entity_id
_entity_poly.type
_entity_poly.pdbx_seq_one_letter_code
_entity_poly.pdbx_strand_id
1 'polypeptide(L)'
;MNLIAQILKATNLSKEAIMCLDDAIKINPYSFSAYNIKSLTLVKMGCLEEALESIDIGIQNQPESYILFNNKGLILYCLGCFDEAISNLEHAIQLCPEISILQQNKLYLESLQSTPHNQEILESIKSQLKISENQIISSIFISDQYYIDMFHLDDNTLNILFQNLSVQ
;
A
#
# COMPACT_ATOMS: atom_id res chain seq x y z
N MET A 1 -9.71 -0.63 -24.93
CA MET A 1 -9.46 0.83 -25.04
C MET A 1 -9.63 1.38 -23.62
N ASN A 2 -8.70 2.00 -22.88
CA ASN A 2 -7.31 2.35 -23.03
C ASN A 2 -6.73 2.34 -21.59
N LEU A 3 -6.20 1.21 -21.12
CA LEU A 3 -5.65 1.03 -19.76
C LEU A 3 -4.66 2.15 -19.42
N ILE A 4 -3.90 2.58 -20.41
CA ILE A 4 -2.95 3.70 -20.33
C ILE A 4 -3.66 5.01 -19.97
N ALA A 5 -4.84 5.29 -20.53
CA ALA A 5 -5.58 6.52 -20.21
C ALA A 5 -6.18 6.51 -18.80
N GLN A 6 -6.59 5.35 -18.30
CA GLN A 6 -7.09 5.18 -16.93
C GLN A 6 -5.97 5.29 -15.91
N ILE A 7 -4.83 4.64 -16.19
CA ILE A 7 -3.60 4.80 -15.41
C ILE A 7 -3.24 6.28 -15.39
N LEU A 8 -3.09 6.94 -16.54
CA LEU A 8 -2.74 8.36 -16.61
C LEU A 8 -3.70 9.26 -15.82
N LYS A 9 -5.01 9.01 -15.88
CA LYS A 9 -6.01 9.79 -15.12
C LYS A 9 -5.89 9.56 -13.61
N ALA A 10 -5.77 8.30 -13.18
CA ALA A 10 -5.57 7.95 -11.78
C ALA A 10 -4.22 8.50 -11.27
N THR A 11 -3.16 8.38 -12.07
CA THR A 11 -1.84 8.95 -11.75
C THR A 11 -1.92 10.48 -11.63
N ASN A 12 -2.72 11.16 -12.47
CA ASN A 12 -2.87 12.61 -12.39
C ASN A 12 -3.64 13.06 -11.14
N LEU A 13 -4.76 12.38 -10.82
CA LEU A 13 -5.51 12.63 -9.59
C LEU A 13 -4.68 12.34 -8.34
N SER A 14 -3.90 11.26 -8.34
CA SER A 14 -3.01 10.93 -7.22
C SER A 14 -1.88 11.97 -7.09
N LYS A 15 -1.33 12.49 -8.19
CA LYS A 15 -0.34 13.58 -8.15
C LYS A 15 -0.91 14.86 -7.55
N GLU A 16 -2.12 15.25 -7.97
CA GLU A 16 -2.83 16.41 -7.39
C GLU A 16 -3.12 16.20 -5.90
N ALA A 17 -3.53 14.99 -5.49
CA ALA A 17 -3.74 14.65 -4.09
C ALA A 17 -2.45 14.74 -3.27
N ILE A 18 -1.31 14.27 -3.79
CA ILE A 18 0.00 14.41 -3.12
C ILE A 18 0.37 15.89 -2.95
N MET A 19 0.15 16.73 -3.96
CA MET A 19 0.42 18.17 -3.84
C MET A 19 -0.43 18.82 -2.73
N CYS A 20 -1.73 18.49 -2.67
CA CYS A 20 -2.61 18.96 -1.60
C CYS A 20 -2.16 18.49 -0.22
N LEU A 21 -1.70 17.24 -0.12
CA LEU A 21 -1.17 16.67 1.13
C LEU A 21 0.15 17.34 1.54
N ASP A 22 1.02 17.66 0.58
CA ASP A 22 2.26 18.39 0.85
C ASP A 22 1.99 19.80 1.37
N ASP A 23 0.99 20.49 0.80
CA ASP A 23 0.58 21.80 1.31
C ASP A 23 -0.08 21.69 2.69
N ALA A 24 -0.90 20.66 2.94
CA ALA A 24 -1.45 20.39 4.27
C ALA A 24 -0.35 20.08 5.30
N ILE A 25 0.69 19.33 4.92
CA ILE A 25 1.85 19.01 5.76
C ILE A 25 2.67 20.27 6.05
N LYS A 26 2.84 21.18 5.09
CA LYS A 26 3.50 22.48 5.35
C LYS A 26 2.74 23.30 6.40
N ILE A 27 1.40 23.24 6.38
CA ILE A 27 0.56 23.95 7.36
C ILE A 27 0.63 23.26 8.73
N ASN A 28 0.59 21.92 8.76
CA ASN A 28 0.71 21.15 10.00
C ASN A 28 1.69 19.96 9.84
N PRO A 29 2.98 20.18 10.15
CA PRO A 29 4.03 19.15 10.01
C PRO A 29 3.92 17.97 10.98
N TYR A 30 3.05 18.06 11.99
CA TYR A 30 2.86 17.01 13.00
C TYR A 30 1.61 16.15 12.74
N SER A 31 0.93 16.38 11.62
CA SER A 31 -0.28 15.65 11.24
C SER A 31 0.05 14.22 10.78
N PHE A 32 0.10 13.27 11.71
CA PHE A 32 0.34 11.86 11.37
C PHE A 32 -0.68 11.31 10.37
N SER A 33 -1.92 11.81 10.40
CA SER A 33 -2.97 11.41 9.46
C SER A 33 -2.67 11.87 8.03
N ALA A 34 -2.09 13.06 7.83
CA ALA A 34 -1.68 13.53 6.51
C ALA A 34 -0.55 12.66 5.94
N TYR A 35 0.45 12.32 6.77
CA TYR A 35 1.54 11.41 6.38
C TYR A 35 1.05 10.00 6.06
N ASN A 36 0.07 9.49 6.79
CA ASN A 36 -0.57 8.21 6.50
C ASN A 36 -1.33 8.23 5.17
N ILE A 37 -2.15 9.26 4.94
CA ILE A 37 -2.90 9.37 3.67
C ILE A 37 -1.94 9.53 2.48
N LYS A 38 -0.84 10.28 2.68
CA LYS A 38 0.21 10.44 1.68
C LYS A 38 0.90 9.11 1.37
N SER A 39 1.28 8.32 2.36
CA SER A 39 1.91 7.01 2.11
C SER A 39 0.99 6.07 1.36
N LEU A 40 -0.30 5.97 1.74
CA LEU A 40 -1.28 5.15 1.04
C LEU A 40 -1.50 5.62 -0.41
N THR A 41 -1.47 6.93 -0.65
CA THR A 41 -1.56 7.49 -2.00
C THR A 41 -0.33 7.12 -2.83
N LEU A 42 0.86 7.16 -2.24
CA LEU A 42 2.12 6.77 -2.89
C LEU A 42 2.18 5.27 -3.21
N VAL A 43 1.66 4.42 -2.31
CA VAL A 43 1.47 2.98 -2.58
C VAL A 43 0.63 2.76 -3.82
N LYS A 44 -0.51 3.46 -3.95
CA LYS A 44 -1.38 3.37 -5.15
C LYS A 44 -0.68 3.81 -6.43
N MET A 45 0.32 4.68 -6.32
CA MET A 45 1.13 5.15 -7.44
C MET A 45 2.31 4.22 -7.77
N GLY A 46 2.57 3.20 -6.94
CA GLY A 46 3.75 2.34 -7.03
C GLY A 46 5.05 2.99 -6.54
N CYS A 47 4.94 4.13 -5.85
CA CYS A 47 6.06 4.87 -5.23
C CYS A 47 6.28 4.36 -3.80
N LEU A 48 6.76 3.10 -3.67
CA LEU A 48 6.80 2.39 -2.39
C LEU A 48 7.87 2.95 -1.44
N GLU A 49 9.04 3.35 -1.95
CA GLU A 49 10.08 3.99 -1.15
C GLU A 49 9.60 5.31 -0.56
N GLU A 50 9.00 6.19 -1.37
CA GLU A 50 8.46 7.46 -0.89
C GLU A 50 7.29 7.23 0.07
N ALA A 51 6.51 6.17 -0.12
CA ALA A 51 5.47 5.77 0.82
C ALA A 51 6.06 5.38 2.18
N LEU A 52 7.17 4.64 2.18
CA LEU A 52 7.87 4.23 3.38
C LEU A 52 8.45 5.44 4.12
N GLU A 53 9.07 6.39 3.41
CA GLU A 53 9.54 7.64 4.01
C GLU A 53 8.39 8.43 4.65
N SER A 54 7.25 8.54 3.94
CA SER A 54 6.08 9.26 4.46
C SER A 54 5.50 8.61 5.70
N ILE A 55 5.34 7.27 5.73
CA ILE A 55 4.79 6.58 6.90
C ILE A 55 5.74 6.67 8.09
N ASP A 56 7.06 6.66 7.88
CA ASP A 56 8.07 6.79 8.93
C ASP A 56 8.01 8.16 9.62
N ILE A 57 7.82 9.24 8.87
CA ILE A 57 7.60 10.57 9.47
C ILE A 57 6.28 10.60 10.25
N GLY A 58 5.23 9.95 9.72
CA GLY A 58 3.98 9.76 10.45
C GLY A 58 4.18 9.08 11.81
N ILE A 59 4.98 8.01 11.86
CA ILE A 59 5.31 7.27 13.09
C ILE A 59 6.12 8.13 14.05
N GLN A 60 7.09 8.91 13.56
CA GLN A 60 7.84 9.84 14.40
C GLN A 60 6.92 10.86 15.10
N ASN A 61 5.87 11.31 14.39
CA ASN A 61 4.87 12.24 14.93
C ASN A 61 3.85 11.56 15.87
N GLN A 62 3.54 10.28 15.67
CA GLN A 62 2.63 9.51 16.52
C GLN A 62 3.13 8.07 16.73
N PRO A 63 4.08 7.86 17.66
CA PRO A 63 4.76 6.57 17.85
C PRO A 63 3.90 5.48 18.49
N GLU A 64 2.70 5.81 18.96
CA GLU A 64 1.76 4.86 19.57
C GLU A 64 0.60 4.47 18.63
N SER A 65 0.65 4.89 17.35
CA SER A 65 -0.42 4.59 16.40
C SER A 65 -0.26 3.21 15.77
N TYR A 66 -1.04 2.24 16.24
CA TYR A 66 -1.10 0.90 15.64
C TYR A 66 -1.41 0.95 14.13
N ILE A 67 -2.20 1.94 13.66
CA ILE A 67 -2.57 2.11 12.25
C ILE A 67 -1.33 2.35 11.39
N LEU A 68 -0.39 3.17 11.88
CA LEU A 68 0.81 3.50 11.13
C LEU A 68 1.77 2.32 11.04
N PHE A 69 1.93 1.56 12.12
CA PHE A 69 2.72 0.34 12.11
C PHE A 69 2.10 -0.75 11.24
N ASN A 70 0.77 -0.88 11.26
CA ASN A 70 0.08 -1.78 10.35
C ASN A 70 0.37 -1.42 8.89
N ASN A 71 0.16 -0.16 8.52
CA ASN A 71 0.36 0.30 7.16
C ASN A 71 1.83 0.23 6.73
N LYS A 72 2.78 0.51 7.64
CA LYS A 72 4.21 0.31 7.39
C LYS A 72 4.54 -1.16 7.13
N GLY A 73 3.98 -2.08 7.90
CA GLY A 73 4.15 -3.52 7.67
C GLY A 73 3.70 -3.92 6.26
N LEU A 74 2.56 -3.42 5.82
CA LEU A 74 2.04 -3.68 4.48
C LEU A 74 2.89 -3.04 3.37
N ILE A 75 3.42 -1.82 3.59
CA ILE A 75 4.35 -1.16 2.66
C ILE A 75 5.65 -1.97 2.54
N LEU A 76 6.24 -2.40 3.66
CA LEU A 76 7.45 -3.21 3.69
C LEU A 76 7.26 -4.55 3.00
N TYR A 77 6.08 -5.14 3.16
CA TYR A 77 5.72 -6.35 2.43
C TYR A 77 5.70 -6.12 0.92
N CYS A 78 5.13 -5.00 0.45
CA CYS A 78 5.19 -4.62 -0.97
C CYS A 78 6.61 -4.32 -1.47
N LEU A 79 7.55 -3.99 -0.57
CA LEU A 79 8.98 -3.85 -0.89
C LEU A 79 9.74 -5.18 -0.83
N GLY A 80 9.08 -6.30 -0.49
CA GLY A 80 9.69 -7.61 -0.31
C GLY A 80 10.45 -7.77 1.02
N CYS A 81 10.35 -6.81 1.93
CA CYS A 81 10.94 -6.85 3.27
C CYS A 81 10.00 -7.62 4.24
N PHE A 82 9.90 -8.94 4.05
CA PHE A 82 8.91 -9.77 4.73
C PHE A 82 9.11 -9.83 6.26
N ASP A 83 10.35 -9.98 6.72
CA ASP A 83 10.64 -10.12 8.15
C ASP A 83 10.34 -8.80 8.89
N GLU A 84 10.70 -7.67 8.30
CA GLU A 84 10.39 -6.34 8.83
C GLU A 84 8.88 -6.06 8.76
N ALA A 85 8.18 -6.53 7.73
CA ALA A 85 6.74 -6.40 7.62
C ALA A 85 6.01 -7.08 8.78
N ILE A 86 6.37 -8.35 9.06
CA ILE A 86 5.80 -9.11 10.18
C ILE A 86 6.11 -8.44 11.52
N SER A 87 7.35 -7.98 11.72
CA SER A 87 7.74 -7.28 12.95
C SER A 87 6.91 -6.01 13.21
N ASN A 88 6.62 -5.23 12.16
CA ASN A 88 5.76 -4.04 12.29
C ASN A 88 4.30 -4.40 12.60
N LEU A 89 3.77 -5.48 12.00
CA LEU A 89 2.43 -5.97 12.32
C LEU A 89 2.33 -6.49 13.76
N GLU A 90 3.36 -7.19 14.25
CA GLU A 90 3.43 -7.60 15.65
C GLU A 90 3.43 -6.41 16.60
N HIS A 91 4.17 -5.35 16.25
CA HIS A 91 4.17 -4.13 17.04
C HIS A 91 2.79 -3.45 17.05
N ALA A 92 2.10 -3.39 15.90
CA ALA A 92 0.72 -2.91 15.83
C ALA A 92 -0.23 -3.72 16.73
N ILE A 93 -0.10 -5.06 16.73
CA ILE A 93 -0.89 -5.96 17.59
C ILE A 93 -0.57 -5.72 19.07
N GLN A 94 0.69 -5.48 19.44
CA GLN A 94 1.07 -5.17 20.82
C GLN A 94 0.44 -3.86 21.30
N LEU A 95 0.36 -2.85 20.43
CA LEU A 95 -0.27 -1.57 20.74
C LEU A 95 -1.79 -1.69 20.89
N CYS A 96 -2.44 -2.58 20.13
CA CYS A 96 -3.90 -2.73 20.12
C CYS A 96 -4.34 -4.18 19.82
N PRO A 97 -4.24 -5.09 20.80
CA PRO A 97 -4.43 -6.54 20.59
C PRO A 97 -5.88 -6.95 20.28
N GLU A 98 -6.86 -6.11 20.63
CA GLU A 98 -8.29 -6.34 20.40
C GLU A 98 -8.71 -6.18 18.94
N ILE A 99 -7.87 -5.58 18.10
CA ILE A 99 -8.20 -5.34 16.69
C ILE A 99 -7.89 -6.59 15.87
N SER A 100 -8.97 -7.29 15.49
CA SER A 100 -8.89 -8.53 14.72
C SER A 100 -8.24 -8.36 13.34
N ILE A 101 -8.39 -7.21 12.68
CA ILE A 101 -7.78 -6.97 11.36
C ILE A 101 -6.25 -7.01 11.42
N LEU A 102 -5.62 -6.62 12.53
CA LEU A 102 -4.16 -6.68 12.65
C LEU A 102 -3.64 -8.12 12.66
N GLN A 103 -4.36 -9.00 13.36
CA GLN A 103 -4.05 -10.43 13.39
C GLN A 103 -4.30 -11.08 12.03
N GLN A 104 -5.38 -10.69 11.34
CA GLN A 104 -5.68 -11.17 9.99
C GLN A 104 -4.59 -10.77 9.00
N ASN A 105 -4.14 -9.50 9.02
CA ASN A 105 -3.08 -9.00 8.16
C ASN A 105 -1.78 -9.80 8.36
N LYS A 106 -1.40 -10.06 9.61
CA LYS A 106 -0.22 -10.86 9.94
C LYS A 106 -0.34 -12.29 9.38
N LEU A 107 -1.45 -12.98 9.69
CA LEU A 107 -1.68 -14.36 9.23
C LEU A 107 -1.67 -14.47 7.70
N TYR A 108 -2.25 -13.48 7.02
CA TYR A 108 -2.24 -13.44 5.57
C TYR A 108 -0.81 -13.29 5.02
N LEU A 109 -0.01 -12.36 5.55
CA LEU A 109 1.38 -12.20 5.11
C LEU A 109 2.23 -13.47 5.37
N GLU A 110 2.07 -14.11 6.52
CA GLU A 110 2.74 -15.40 6.83
C GLU A 110 2.33 -16.51 5.86
N SER A 111 1.06 -16.55 5.46
CA SER A 111 0.56 -17.52 4.48
C SER A 111 1.17 -17.32 3.09
N LEU A 112 1.43 -16.06 2.71
CA LEU A 112 2.06 -15.72 1.43
C LEU A 112 3.57 -15.98 1.43
N GLN A 113 4.24 -15.81 2.56
CA GLN A 113 5.63 -16.22 2.70
C GLN A 113 5.77 -17.75 2.56
N SER A 114 4.73 -18.48 2.97
CA SER A 114 4.69 -19.94 2.91
C SER A 114 4.32 -20.51 1.53
N THR A 115 3.95 -19.68 0.55
CA THR A 115 3.67 -20.09 -0.84
C THR A 115 4.83 -19.70 -1.78
N PRO A 116 5.77 -20.63 -2.07
CA PRO A 116 6.97 -20.34 -2.88
C PRO A 116 6.65 -19.90 -4.33
N HIS A 117 5.45 -20.23 -4.81
CA HIS A 117 5.04 -20.01 -6.19
C HIS A 117 4.92 -18.51 -6.55
N ASN A 118 4.62 -17.64 -5.57
CA ASN A 118 4.51 -16.20 -5.83
C ASN A 118 5.89 -15.57 -6.09
N GLN A 119 6.95 -16.03 -5.41
CA GLN A 119 8.31 -15.55 -5.64
C GLN A 119 8.82 -15.93 -7.04
N GLU A 120 8.54 -17.16 -7.50
CA GLU A 120 8.93 -17.60 -8.84
C GLU A 120 8.21 -16.84 -9.96
N ILE A 121 6.91 -16.57 -9.79
CA ILE A 121 6.13 -15.79 -10.76
C ILE A 121 6.63 -14.34 -10.81
N LEU A 122 6.96 -13.74 -9.67
CA LEU A 122 7.52 -12.39 -9.58
C LEU A 122 8.89 -12.29 -10.28
N GLU A 123 9.80 -13.24 -10.03
CA GLU A 123 11.11 -13.30 -10.70
C GLU A 123 10.98 -13.52 -12.22
N SER A 124 9.99 -14.32 -12.64
CA SER A 124 9.69 -14.52 -14.07
C SER A 124 9.22 -13.22 -14.73
N ILE A 125 8.27 -12.50 -14.13
CA ILE A 125 7.75 -11.22 -14.66
C ILE A 125 8.84 -10.13 -14.67
N LYS A 126 9.69 -10.09 -13.63
CA LYS A 126 10.87 -9.22 -13.52
C LYS A 126 11.83 -9.38 -14.70
N SER A 127 12.11 -10.63 -15.08
CA SER A 127 13.01 -10.92 -16.21
C SER A 127 12.46 -10.43 -17.56
N GLN A 128 11.13 -10.37 -17.71
CA GLN A 128 10.47 -10.08 -18.98
C GLN A 128 10.19 -8.60 -19.22
N LEU A 129 9.81 -7.84 -18.18
CA LEU A 129 9.23 -6.51 -18.37
C LEU A 129 10.21 -5.34 -18.20
N LYS A 130 11.40 -5.51 -17.62
CA LYS A 130 12.34 -4.41 -17.28
C LYS A 130 11.67 -3.24 -16.51
N ILE A 131 10.56 -3.50 -15.83
CA ILE A 131 9.88 -2.56 -14.94
C ILE A 131 10.51 -2.71 -13.55
N SER A 132 10.54 -1.64 -12.74
CA SER A 132 11.06 -1.72 -11.38
C SER A 132 10.23 -2.69 -10.54
N GLU A 133 10.92 -3.46 -9.69
CA GLU A 133 10.36 -4.51 -8.83
C GLU A 133 9.11 -4.03 -8.07
N ASN A 134 9.16 -2.79 -7.58
CA ASN A 134 8.08 -2.15 -6.82
C ASN A 134 6.79 -1.91 -7.60
N GLN A 135 6.88 -1.61 -8.90
CA GLN A 135 5.69 -1.35 -9.73
C GLN A 135 4.97 -2.65 -10.11
N ILE A 136 5.70 -3.75 -10.26
CA ILE A 136 5.14 -5.08 -10.53
C ILE A 136 4.44 -5.60 -9.26
N ILE A 137 5.11 -5.48 -8.12
CA ILE A 137 4.57 -5.88 -6.83
C ILE A 137 3.32 -5.04 -6.50
N SER A 138 3.38 -3.70 -6.60
CA SER A 138 2.22 -2.86 -6.34
C SER A 138 1.02 -3.17 -7.24
N SER A 139 1.24 -3.44 -8.54
CA SER A 139 0.15 -3.71 -9.48
C SER A 139 -0.52 -5.08 -9.27
N ILE A 140 0.26 -6.11 -8.91
CA ILE A 140 -0.28 -7.42 -8.55
C ILE A 140 -1.05 -7.34 -7.22
N PHE A 141 -0.51 -6.66 -6.22
CA PHE A 141 -1.16 -6.56 -4.90
C PHE A 141 -2.41 -5.67 -4.92
N ILE A 142 -2.40 -4.54 -5.63
CA ILE A 142 -3.60 -3.69 -5.79
C ILE A 142 -4.72 -4.45 -6.52
N SER A 143 -4.38 -5.46 -7.33
CA SER A 143 -5.37 -6.31 -8.01
C SER A 143 -5.94 -7.43 -7.14
N ASP A 144 -5.33 -7.70 -5.97
CA ASP A 144 -5.84 -8.70 -5.02
C ASP A 144 -6.95 -8.07 -4.17
N GLN A 145 -8.16 -8.63 -4.26
CA GLN A 145 -9.36 -8.13 -3.59
C GLN A 145 -9.16 -7.96 -2.07
N TYR A 146 -8.30 -8.80 -1.48
CA TYR A 146 -7.99 -8.73 -0.06
C TYR A 146 -7.16 -7.50 0.33
N TYR A 147 -6.23 -7.05 -0.54
CA TYR A 147 -5.40 -5.86 -0.30
C TYR A 147 -6.25 -4.59 -0.32
N ILE A 148 -7.18 -4.55 -1.27
CA ILE A 148 -8.19 -3.52 -1.41
C ILE A 148 -9.03 -3.35 -0.13
N ASP A 149 -9.53 -4.46 0.40
CA ASP A 149 -10.38 -4.50 1.59
C ASP A 149 -9.58 -4.08 2.84
N MET A 150 -8.31 -4.49 2.91
CA MET A 150 -7.38 -4.20 4.01
C MET A 150 -7.04 -2.72 4.15
N PHE A 151 -6.94 -1.98 3.04
CA PHE A 151 -6.68 -0.54 3.05
C PHE A 151 -7.96 0.31 3.07
N HIS A 152 -9.15 -0.29 3.22
CA HIS A 152 -10.44 0.38 3.10
C HIS A 152 -10.53 1.23 1.82
N LEU A 153 -10.04 0.68 0.70
CA LEU A 153 -10.23 1.25 -0.62
C LEU A 153 -11.66 0.95 -1.05
N ASP A 154 -12.59 1.81 -0.66
CA ASP A 154 -14.02 1.58 -0.80
C ASP A 154 -14.47 1.06 -2.18
N ASP A 155 -15.48 0.19 -2.15
CA ASP A 155 -16.08 -0.50 -3.30
C ASP A 155 -16.54 0.42 -4.44
N ASN A 156 -16.80 1.71 -4.16
CA ASN A 156 -17.11 2.68 -5.21
C ASN A 156 -15.89 3.02 -6.07
N THR A 157 -14.72 3.14 -5.45
CA THR A 157 -13.46 3.45 -6.14
C THR A 157 -13.03 2.28 -7.02
N LEU A 158 -13.28 1.04 -6.55
CA LEU A 158 -12.99 -0.19 -7.28
C LEU A 158 -14.04 -0.55 -8.33
N ASN A 159 -15.34 -0.38 -8.04
CA ASN A 159 -16.39 -0.68 -9.02
C ASN A 159 -16.27 0.22 -10.25
N ILE A 160 -15.82 1.48 -10.09
CA ILE A 160 -15.51 2.34 -11.24
C ILE A 160 -14.34 1.80 -12.06
N LEU A 161 -13.37 1.14 -11.41
CA LEU A 161 -12.19 0.53 -12.04
C LEU A 161 -12.51 -0.82 -12.71
N PHE A 162 -13.38 -1.65 -12.13
CA PHE A 162 -13.68 -3.00 -12.61
C PHE A 162 -14.97 -3.11 -13.46
N GLN A 163 -16.02 -2.30 -13.25
CA GLN A 163 -17.25 -2.37 -14.07
C GLN A 163 -17.10 -1.78 -15.48
N ASN A 164 -16.12 -0.91 -15.75
CA ASN A 164 -15.88 -0.40 -17.11
C ASN A 164 -14.95 -1.32 -17.95
N LEU A 165 -14.59 -2.49 -17.42
CA LEU A 165 -13.76 -3.48 -18.12
C LEU A 165 -14.57 -4.62 -18.76
N SER A 166 -15.90 -4.62 -18.67
CA SER A 166 -16.73 -5.72 -19.22
C SER A 166 -17.81 -5.31 -20.24
N VAL A 167 -17.88 -4.07 -20.72
CA VAL A 167 -18.80 -3.72 -21.83
C VAL A 167 -18.12 -2.89 -22.93
N GLN A 168 -17.90 -3.61 -24.03
CA GLN A 168 -17.54 -3.25 -25.43
C GLN A 168 -16.11 -2.80 -25.75
#